data_AF-A0A3N5UI14-F1
#
_entry.id   AF-A0A3N5UI14-F1
#
_cell.length_a   1.000
_cell.length_b   1.000
_cell.length_c   1.000
_cell.angle_alpha   90.00
_cell.angle_beta   90.00
_cell.angle_gamma   90.00
#
_symmetry.space_group_name_H-M   'P 1'
#
loop_
_entity.id
_entity.type
_entity.pdbx_description
1 polymer ?
#
loop_
_entity_poly.entity_id
_entity_poly.type
_entity_poly.pdbx_seq_one_letter_code
_entity_poly.pdbx_strand_id
1 'polypeptide(L)' 'MTSDQLLKIIEQYSRKSEADYGDIKVRRIPDRKTVFVEQVDDVGRAIMMDKYQVDGATYWAGYSSRSETVYISQAA' A
#
# COMPACT_ATOMS: atom_id res chain seq x y z
N MET A 1 -12.15 1.28 -0.66
CA MET A 1 -10.93 2.06 -0.38
C MET A 1 -10.98 3.33 -1.21
N THR A 2 -10.99 4.49 -0.55
CA THR A 2 -10.87 5.80 -1.21
C THR A 2 -9.43 6.30 -1.14
N SER A 3 -9.09 7.32 -1.93
CA SER A 3 -7.76 7.94 -1.88
C SER A 3 -7.44 8.52 -0.50
N ASP A 4 -8.41 9.12 0.18
CA ASP A 4 -8.25 9.67 1.54
C ASP A 4 -8.01 8.58 2.59
N GLN A 5 -8.69 7.43 2.47
CA GLN A 5 -8.44 6.28 3.33
C GLN A 5 -7.03 5.72 3.12
N LEU A 6 -6.60 5.61 1.85
CA LEU A 6 -5.25 5.12 1.53
C LEU A 6 -4.17 6.08 2.07
N LEU A 7 -4.36 7.39 1.93
CA LEU A 7 -3.43 8.39 2.46
C LEU A 7 -3.26 8.25 3.98
N LYS A 8 -4.35 8.12 4.74
CA LYS A 8 -4.28 7.92 6.20
C LYS A 8 -3.49 6.67 6.60
N ILE A 9 -3.68 5.57 5.87
CA ILE A 9 -2.93 4.33 6.09
C ILE A 9 -1.43 4.56 5.84
N ILE A 10 -1.06 5.29 4.79
CA ILE A 10 0.34 5.57 4.45
C ILE A 10 0.98 6.53 5.47
N GLU A 11 0.23 7.51 5.96
CA GLU A 11 0.67 8.40 7.04
C GLU A 11 1.00 7.64 8.32
N GLN A 12 0.09 6.75 8.71
CA GLN A 12 0.28 5.86 9.87
C GLN A 12 1.48 4.91 9.67
N TYR A 13 1.59 4.31 8.47
CA TYR A 13 2.71 3.44 8.10
C TYR A 13 4.06 4.16 8.17
N SER A 14 4.15 5.36 7.57
CA SER A 14 5.37 6.18 7.53
C SER A 14 5.91 6.48 8.93
N ARG A 15 5.00 6.81 9.85
CA ARG A 15 5.36 7.25 11.21
C ARG A 15 5.67 6.08 12.14
N LYS A 16 5.60 4.83 11.66
CA LYS A 16 5.73 3.60 12.47
C LYS A 16 4.86 3.64 13.73
N SER A 17 3.74 4.36 13.70
CA SER A 17 2.76 4.26 14.77
C SER A 17 2.30 2.81 14.83
N GLU A 18 2.06 2.28 16.03
CA GLU A 18 1.30 1.03 16.25
C GLU A 18 -0.16 1.24 15.81
N ALA A 19 -0.35 1.66 14.55
CA ALA A 19 -1.64 1.91 13.99
C ALA A 19 -2.26 0.55 13.70
N ASP A 20 -3.27 0.24 14.50
CA ASP A 20 -4.34 -0.64 14.09
C ASP A 20 -4.99 0.00 12.85
N TYR A 21 -4.77 -0.60 11.68
CA TYR A 21 -5.42 -0.19 10.42
C TYR A 21 -6.86 -0.71 10.34
N GLY A 22 -7.42 -1.15 11.49
CA GLY A 22 -8.61 -1.96 11.56
C GLY A 22 -8.38 -3.32 10.89
N ASP A 23 -9.37 -3.80 10.15
CA ASP A 23 -9.30 -5.08 9.45
C ASP A 23 -8.42 -5.06 8.17
N ILE A 24 -7.88 -3.89 7.79
CA ILE A 24 -7.08 -3.75 6.57
C ILE A 24 -5.64 -4.21 6.81
N LYS A 25 -5.18 -5.15 5.99
CA LYS A 25 -3.79 -5.62 6.03
C LYS A 25 -2.89 -4.61 5.32
N VAL A 26 -1.72 -4.34 5.89
CA VAL A 26 -0.69 -3.50 5.25
C VAL A 26 0.56 -4.34 5.01
N ARG A 27 1.05 -4.36 3.77
CA ARG A 27 2.22 -5.14 3.38
C ARG A 27 3.23 -4.29 2.60
N ARG A 28 4.45 -4.20 3.12
CA ARG A 28 5.57 -3.64 2.35
C ARG A 28 5.97 -4.62 1.25
N ILE A 29 6.15 -4.10 0.04
CA ILE A 29 6.72 -4.81 -1.12
C ILE A 29 8.10 -4.21 -1.44
N PRO A 30 8.89 -4.82 -2.35
CA PRO A 30 10.15 -4.22 -2.76
C PRO A 30 9.98 -2.77 -3.21
N ASP A 31 11.00 -1.94 -2.94
CA ASP A 31 10.97 -0.53 -3.32
C ASP A 31 10.98 -0.36 -4.86
N ARG A 32 10.68 0.87 -5.29
CA ARG A 32 10.61 1.30 -6.71
C ARG A 32 9.58 0.53 -7.54
N LYS A 33 8.52 0.03 -6.91
CA LYS A 33 7.37 -0.58 -7.58
C LYS A 33 6.25 0.44 -7.71
N THR A 34 5.80 0.64 -8.95
CA THR A 34 4.59 1.41 -9.30
C THR A 34 3.44 0.49 -9.73
N VAL A 35 3.76 -0.79 -9.94
CA VAL A 35 2.82 -1.89 -10.20
C VAL A 35 3.31 -3.10 -9.43
N PHE A 36 2.39 -3.84 -8.80
CA PHE A 36 2.67 -5.08 -8.10
C PHE A 36 1.76 -6.19 -8.62
N VAL A 37 2.31 -7.38 -8.86
CA VAL A 37 1.48 -8.56 -9.20
C VAL A 37 1.20 -9.31 -7.92
N GLU A 38 -0.04 -9.18 -7.43
CA GLU A 38 -0.56 -10.01 -6.36
C GLU A 38 -0.88 -11.40 -6.92
N GLN A 39 -0.53 -12.46 -6.19
CA GLN A 39 -0.85 -13.84 -6.51
C GLN A 39 -1.88 -14.36 -5.50
N VAL A 40 -3.06 -14.74 -5.96
CA VAL A 40 -4.11 -15.38 -5.14
C VAL A 40 -4.75 -16.50 -5.94
N ASP A 41 -4.75 -17.71 -5.38
CA ASP A 41 -5.29 -18.94 -5.99
C ASP A 41 -4.78 -19.17 -7.42
N ASP A 42 -3.46 -19.08 -7.62
CA ASP A 42 -2.77 -19.22 -8.92
C ASP A 42 -3.17 -18.20 -10.00
N VAL A 43 -3.90 -17.16 -9.63
CA VAL A 43 -4.25 -16.04 -10.51
C VAL A 43 -3.44 -14.80 -10.11
N GLY A 44 -2.64 -14.30 -11.05
CA GLY A 44 -1.92 -13.05 -10.93
C GLY A 44 -2.81 -11.85 -11.26
N ARG A 45 -2.86 -10.86 -10.37
CA ARG A 45 -3.55 -9.58 -10.59
C ARG A 45 -2.58 -8.42 -10.46
N ALA A 46 -2.57 -7.55 -11.46
CA ALA A 46 -1.86 -6.29 -11.37
C ALA A 46 -2.59 -5.33 -10.43
N ILE A 47 -1.87 -4.85 -9.42
CA ILE A 47 -2.24 -3.75 -8.54
C ILE A 47 -1.49 -2.52 -9.05
N MET A 48 -2.23 -1.58 -9.63
CA MET A 48 -1.71 -0.26 -9.98
C MET A 48 -1.55 0.55 -8.69
N MET A 49 -0.43 1.26 -8.56
CA MET A 49 -0.11 1.99 -7.35
C MET A 49 -0.09 3.49 -7.63
N ASP A 50 -0.74 4.25 -6.78
CA ASP A 50 -0.72 5.71 -6.81
C ASP A 50 0.42 6.25 -5.97
N LYS A 51 0.89 7.45 -6.32
CA LYS A 51 1.99 8.13 -5.62
C LYS A 51 1.45 8.93 -4.43
N TYR A 52 2.13 8.82 -3.30
CA TYR A 52 1.86 9.56 -2.07
C TYR A 52 3.14 10.19 -1.53
N GLN A 53 3.03 11.42 -1.03
CA GLN A 53 4.13 12.13 -0.35
C GLN A 53 3.76 12.34 1.11
N VAL A 54 4.57 11.79 2.01
CA VAL A 54 4.33 11.83 3.45
C VAL A 54 5.65 12.07 4.15
N ASP A 55 5.71 13.09 5.02
CA ASP A 55 6.86 13.42 5.87
C ASP A 55 8.21 13.50 5.09
N GLY A 56 8.16 13.98 3.84
CA GLY A 56 9.33 14.11 2.96
C GLY A 56 9.71 12.83 2.19
N ALA A 57 9.10 11.69 2.49
CA ALA A 57 9.28 10.44 1.76
C ALA A 57 8.22 10.29 0.64
N THR A 58 8.57 9.54 -0.41
CA THR A 58 7.63 9.17 -1.48
C THR A 58 7.29 7.69 -1.38
N TYR A 59 6.00 7.40 -1.33
CA TYR A 59 5.43 6.07 -1.33
C TYR A 59 4.61 5.83 -2.59
N TRP A 60 4.57 4.58 -3.02
CA TRP A 60 3.63 4.05 -3.99
C TRP A 60 2.73 3.09 -3.23
N ALA A 61 1.41 3.24 -3.35
CA ALA A 61 0.48 2.39 -2.66
C ALA A 61 -0.71 1.99 -3.54
N GLY A 62 -1.17 0.76 -3.37
CA GLY A 62 -2.35 0.24 -4.05
C GLY A 62 -3.12 -0.73 -3.16
N TYR A 63 -4.43 -0.76 -3.31
CA TYR A 63 -5.32 -1.63 -2.54
C TYR A 63 -5.82 -2.81 -3.36
N SER A 64 -5.73 -4.01 -2.80
CA SER A 64 -6.44 -5.18 -3.31
C SER A 64 -7.71 -5.43 -2.51
N SER A 65 -8.85 -5.38 -3.18
CA SER A 65 -10.13 -5.78 -2.58
C SER A 65 -10.28 -7.29 -2.42
N ARG A 66 -9.40 -8.10 -3.03
CA ARG A 66 -9.48 -9.57 -2.94
C ARG A 66 -8.85 -10.10 -1.66
N SER A 67 -7.73 -9.53 -1.27
CA SER A 67 -6.99 -9.91 -0.05
C SER A 67 -7.16 -8.91 1.09
N GLU A 68 -7.91 -7.82 0.85
CA GLU A 68 -8.09 -6.69 1.77
C GLU A 68 -6.75 -6.12 2.25
N THR A 69 -5.80 -6.03 1.31
CA THR A 69 -4.41 -5.65 1.59
C THR A 69 -4.02 -4.38 0.84
N VAL A 70 -3.42 -3.43 1.56
CA VAL A 70 -2.69 -2.29 1.02
C VAL A 70 -1.23 -2.69 0.84
N TYR A 71 -0.76 -2.62 -0.40
CA TYR A 71 0.64 -2.84 -0.74
C TYR A 71 1.38 -1.50 -0.80
N ILE A 72 2.52 -1.40 -0.13
CA ILE A 72 3.32 -0.16 -0.06
C ILE A 72 4.74 -0.42 -0.57
N SER A 73 5.20 0.42 -1.51
CA SER A 73 6.57 0.47 -2.03
C SER A 73 7.14 1.86 -1.80
N GLN A 74 8.38 1.98 -1.31
CA GLN A 74 9.05 3.29 -1.23
C GLN A 74 9.69 3.66 -2.58
N ALA A 75 9.87 4.95 -2.87
CA ALA A 75 10.55 5.39 -4.09
C ALA A 75 12.09 5.23 -4.01
N ALA A 76 12.69 5.44 -2.82
CA ALA A 76 14.07 5.15 -2.42
C ALA A 76 14.25 5.61 -0.97
#